data_AF-A0A7K5PZ47-F1
#
_entry.id   AF-A0A7K5PZ47-F1
#
_cell.length_a   1.000
_cell.length_b   1.000
_cell.length_c   1.000
_cell.angle_alpha   90.00
_cell.angle_beta   90.00
_cell.angle_gamma   90.00
#
_symmetry.space_group_name_H-M   'P 1'
#
loop_
_entity.id
_entity.type
_entity.pdbx_description
1 polymer ?
#
loop_
_entity_poly.entity_id
_entity_poly.type
_entity_poly.pdbx_seq_one_letter_code
_entity_poly.pdbx_strand_id
1 'polypeptide(L)'
;MGGRFLLTLAVLSMLLSRCQVGSSGVFELKLQEFVNKKGLLSNRNCCRGGGPGAGGLQQCDCKTFFRVCLKHYQASVSPEPPCTYGSAITPVLGANSFSVPDGAGGADPAFSNPIRFPFGFTWPGTFSLIIEALHTDSPDDLTTENPERLISRLATQRHLAVGEEWSQDLHSSGRTDLKYSYRFVCDEHYYGEGCSVFCRPRDDAFGHFTCGERGEKVCNPGWKGQYCTEPICLPGCDEQHGFCDKPGECKCRVGWQGRYCDECIRYPGCLHGTCQQPWQCNCQEGWGGLFCNQDLNYCTHHKPCKNGATCTNTGQGSYTCSCRPGYTGSNCEIEINECDANPCKNGGSCTDLENSYSCTCPPGFYGKNCELSAMTCADGPCFN
;
A
#
# COMPACT_ATOMS: atom_id res chain seq x y z
N MET A 1 -65.80 10.11 10.64
CA MET A 1 -64.51 9.40 10.81
C MET A 1 -64.51 8.19 9.89
N GLY A 2 -63.44 8.01 9.11
CA GLY A 2 -63.29 6.97 8.08
C GLY A 2 -63.63 7.51 6.68
N GLY A 3 -62.72 7.73 5.73
CA GLY A 3 -61.37 7.21 5.54
C GLY A 3 -61.25 6.74 4.09
N ARG A 4 -61.31 7.67 3.12
CA ARG A 4 -61.10 7.37 1.69
C ARG A 4 -59.60 7.42 1.40
N PHE A 5 -58.98 6.24 1.28
CA PHE A 5 -57.62 6.08 0.77
C PHE A 5 -57.59 6.38 -0.73
N LEU A 6 -57.03 7.52 -1.10
CA LEU A 6 -56.58 7.83 -2.46
C LEU A 6 -55.16 7.28 -2.62
N LEU A 7 -55.01 6.17 -3.33
CA LEU A 7 -53.72 5.65 -3.79
C LEU A 7 -53.24 6.53 -4.96
N THR A 8 -52.34 7.46 -4.69
CA THR A 8 -51.54 8.15 -5.71
C THR A 8 -50.44 7.21 -6.20
N LEU A 9 -50.58 6.72 -7.43
CA LEU A 9 -49.50 6.05 -8.18
C LEU A 9 -48.42 7.09 -8.50
N ALA A 10 -47.35 7.12 -7.72
CA ALA A 10 -46.12 7.79 -8.07
C ALA A 10 -45.39 6.95 -9.15
N VAL A 11 -45.53 7.35 -10.40
CA VAL A 11 -44.71 6.84 -11.50
C VAL A 11 -43.30 7.40 -11.29
N LEU A 12 -42.42 6.58 -10.71
CA LEU A 12 -41.00 6.85 -10.61
C LEU A 12 -40.41 6.80 -12.02
N SER A 13 -40.32 7.96 -12.68
CA SER A 13 -39.48 8.14 -13.86
C SER A 13 -38.03 7.92 -13.44
N MET A 14 -37.57 6.68 -13.52
CA MET A 14 -36.13 6.40 -13.58
C MET A 14 -35.63 7.07 -14.85
N LEU A 15 -35.06 8.26 -14.68
CA LEU A 15 -34.04 8.78 -15.57
C LEU A 15 -32.97 7.69 -15.66
N LEU A 16 -33.06 6.89 -16.74
CA LEU A 16 -31.94 6.16 -17.29
C LEU A 16 -30.87 7.23 -17.55
N SER A 17 -30.01 7.45 -16.55
CA SER A 17 -28.67 7.97 -16.82
C SER A 17 -28.14 7.00 -17.86
N ARG A 18 -28.06 7.47 -19.11
CA ARG A 18 -27.32 6.78 -20.14
C ARG A 18 -26.00 6.42 -19.49
N CYS A 19 -25.71 5.13 -19.36
CA CYS A 19 -24.33 4.70 -19.21
C CYS A 19 -23.62 5.34 -20.40
N GLN A 20 -23.02 6.52 -20.19
CA GLN A 20 -21.95 6.99 -21.04
C GLN A 20 -20.88 5.93 -20.82
N VAL A 21 -20.87 4.93 -21.71
CA VAL A 21 -19.74 4.03 -21.84
C VAL A 21 -18.55 4.97 -21.93
N GLY A 22 -17.74 5.01 -20.88
CA GLY A 22 -16.56 5.84 -20.82
C GLY A 22 -15.75 5.53 -22.07
N SER A 23 -15.62 6.53 -22.93
CA SER A 23 -14.73 6.43 -24.07
C SER A 23 -13.31 6.30 -23.50
N SER A 24 -12.56 5.34 -24.03
CA SER A 24 -11.15 5.12 -23.71
C SER A 24 -10.26 6.12 -24.47
N GLY A 25 -10.72 6.55 -25.64
CA GLY A 25 -10.09 7.57 -26.45
C GLY A 25 -10.95 7.94 -27.65
N VAL A 26 -10.55 8.98 -28.36
CA VAL A 26 -11.31 9.58 -29.45
C VAL A 26 -10.45 9.65 -30.70
N PHE A 27 -10.95 9.10 -31.80
CA PHE A 27 -10.41 9.37 -33.13
C PHE A 27 -10.99 10.69 -33.64
N GLU A 28 -10.12 11.65 -33.93
CA GLU A 28 -10.50 12.96 -34.45
C GLU A 28 -10.12 13.07 -35.93
N LEU A 29 -11.08 13.45 -36.77
CA LEU A 29 -10.88 13.73 -38.19
C LEU A 29 -11.20 15.19 -38.48
N LYS A 30 -10.20 15.93 -38.95
CA LYS A 30 -10.32 17.32 -39.36
C LYS A 30 -10.33 17.43 -40.87
N LEU A 31 -11.44 17.87 -41.44
CA LEU A 31 -11.50 18.25 -42.85
C LEU A 31 -10.95 19.68 -43.00
N GLN A 32 -10.09 19.93 -43.98
CA GLN A 32 -9.40 21.22 -44.11
C GLN A 32 -9.72 21.91 -45.44
N GLU A 33 -9.57 21.21 -46.55
CA GLU A 33 -9.75 21.79 -47.88
C GLU A 33 -10.25 20.73 -48.86
N PHE A 34 -11.21 21.11 -49.68
CA PHE A 34 -11.68 20.30 -50.79
C PHE A 34 -11.62 21.11 -52.07
N VAL A 35 -10.87 20.63 -53.05
CA VAL A 35 -10.73 21.26 -54.37
C VAL A 35 -11.41 20.36 -55.39
N ASN A 36 -12.44 20.88 -56.05
CA ASN A 36 -13.10 20.22 -57.16
C ASN A 36 -12.69 20.89 -58.48
N LYS A 37 -11.59 20.42 -59.08
CA LYS A 37 -11.00 20.99 -60.30
C LYS A 37 -11.93 20.94 -61.51
N LYS A 38 -13.00 20.13 -61.47
CA LYS A 38 -13.95 19.94 -62.58
C LYS A 38 -15.37 20.46 -62.30
N GLY A 39 -15.58 21.14 -61.17
CA GLY A 39 -16.89 21.63 -60.71
C GLY A 39 -17.65 22.51 -61.70
N LEU A 40 -16.98 23.11 -62.69
CA LEU A 40 -17.64 24.00 -63.65
C LEU A 40 -18.16 23.35 -64.94
N LEU A 41 -17.71 22.15 -65.35
CA LEU A 41 -17.98 21.66 -66.73
C LEU A 41 -18.21 20.15 -66.90
N SER A 42 -17.86 19.29 -65.92
CA SER A 42 -17.76 17.83 -66.20
C SER A 42 -18.42 16.89 -65.18
N ASN A 43 -18.81 17.34 -63.99
CA ASN A 43 -19.48 16.46 -63.02
C ASN A 43 -20.99 16.41 -63.29
N ARG A 44 -21.41 15.55 -64.24
CA ARG A 44 -22.83 15.30 -64.56
C ARG A 44 -23.68 14.94 -63.34
N ASN A 45 -23.05 14.37 -62.31
CA ASN A 45 -23.66 13.98 -61.04
C ASN A 45 -24.20 15.15 -60.21
N CYS A 46 -23.65 16.37 -60.38
CA CYS A 46 -24.16 17.58 -59.73
C CYS A 46 -25.13 18.39 -60.61
N CYS A 47 -25.49 17.88 -61.79
CA CYS A 47 -26.16 18.64 -62.85
C CYS A 47 -27.50 18.00 -63.23
N ARG A 48 -28.42 17.78 -62.29
CA ARG A 48 -29.82 17.40 -62.60
C ARG A 48 -30.78 18.50 -62.16
N GLY A 49 -31.35 19.23 -63.13
CA GLY A 49 -32.47 20.16 -62.89
C GLY A 49 -32.35 21.56 -63.50
N GLY A 50 -31.22 21.94 -64.10
CA GLY A 50 -31.08 23.23 -64.77
C GLY A 50 -31.67 23.20 -66.19
N GLY A 51 -32.79 23.89 -66.42
CA GLY A 51 -33.22 24.24 -67.77
C GLY A 51 -32.14 25.04 -68.53
N PRO A 52 -32.17 25.09 -69.87
CA PRO A 52 -31.12 25.68 -70.66
C PRO A 52 -31.00 27.18 -70.35
N GLY A 53 -29.87 27.57 -69.75
CA GLY A 53 -29.48 28.96 -69.64
C GLY A 53 -29.06 29.50 -71.01
N ALA A 54 -29.53 30.70 -71.36
CA ALA A 54 -29.11 31.42 -72.55
C ALA A 54 -27.59 31.61 -72.54
N GLY A 55 -26.86 30.84 -73.37
CA GLY A 55 -25.40 30.95 -73.49
C GLY A 55 -24.60 29.64 -73.49
N GLY A 56 -25.22 28.46 -73.39
CA GLY A 56 -24.53 27.18 -73.68
C GLY A 56 -23.48 26.71 -72.67
N LEU A 57 -23.37 27.35 -71.49
CA LEU A 57 -22.50 26.92 -70.38
C LEU A 57 -23.37 26.69 -69.14
N GLN A 58 -23.62 25.42 -68.79
CA GLN A 58 -24.33 25.03 -67.58
C GLN A 58 -23.37 25.20 -66.38
N GLN A 59 -23.57 26.24 -65.58
CA GLN A 59 -22.83 26.42 -64.33
C GLN A 59 -23.41 25.49 -63.27
N CYS A 60 -22.75 24.36 -63.02
CA CYS A 60 -23.15 23.42 -61.97
C CYS A 60 -22.48 23.81 -60.65
N ASP A 61 -23.27 23.85 -59.58
CA ASP A 61 -22.77 24.15 -58.25
C ASP A 61 -22.91 22.91 -57.36
N CYS A 62 -21.80 22.17 -57.20
CA CYS A 62 -21.80 20.96 -56.37
C CYS A 62 -21.86 21.36 -54.89
N LYS A 63 -23.06 21.48 -54.32
CA LYS A 63 -23.29 21.55 -52.87
C LYS A 63 -22.76 20.27 -52.22
N THR A 64 -21.61 20.36 -51.57
CA THR A 64 -20.82 19.20 -51.14
C THR A 64 -20.97 18.95 -49.65
N PHE A 65 -21.32 17.72 -49.30
CA PHE A 65 -21.25 17.20 -47.94
C PHE A 65 -20.42 15.91 -47.91
N PHE A 66 -20.01 15.46 -46.73
CA PHE A 66 -19.16 14.29 -46.57
C PHE A 66 -19.85 13.18 -45.80
N ARG A 67 -19.67 11.95 -46.27
CA ARG A 67 -19.96 10.73 -45.52
C ARG A 67 -18.63 10.09 -45.13
N VAL A 68 -18.41 9.96 -43.83
CA VAL A 68 -17.20 9.38 -43.25
C VAL A 68 -17.57 8.03 -42.65
N CYS A 69 -16.77 7.02 -42.98
CA CYS A 69 -16.92 5.67 -42.45
C CYS A 69 -15.56 5.19 -41.95
N LEU A 70 -15.50 4.87 -40.65
CA LEU A 70 -14.32 4.33 -40.00
C LEU A 70 -14.57 2.84 -39.67
N LYS A 71 -13.61 1.99 -40.02
CA LYS A 71 -13.71 0.54 -39.75
C LYS A 71 -12.34 -0.08 -39.51
N HIS A 72 -12.36 -1.35 -39.13
CA HIS A 72 -11.15 -2.16 -38.96
C HIS A 72 -10.29 -2.19 -40.23
N TYR A 73 -9.00 -2.47 -40.05
CA TYR A 73 -8.07 -2.62 -41.17
C TYR A 73 -8.54 -3.70 -42.15
N GLN A 74 -8.50 -3.39 -43.44
CA GLN A 74 -8.77 -4.31 -44.53
C GLN A 74 -7.62 -4.24 -45.55
N ALA A 75 -7.14 -5.40 -46.01
CA ALA A 75 -6.09 -5.45 -47.03
C ALA A 75 -6.52 -4.81 -48.35
N SER A 76 -7.81 -4.97 -48.69
CA SER A 76 -8.49 -4.24 -49.77
C SER A 76 -9.69 -3.53 -49.16
N VAL A 77 -9.64 -2.19 -49.11
CA VAL A 77 -10.66 -1.39 -48.42
C VAL A 77 -11.97 -1.41 -49.21
N SER A 78 -13.02 -1.98 -48.61
CA SER A 78 -14.37 -1.92 -49.18
C SER A 78 -15.12 -0.68 -48.66
N PRO A 79 -15.75 0.12 -49.55
CA PRO A 79 -16.59 1.25 -49.14
C PRO A 79 -17.93 0.83 -48.55
N GLU A 80 -18.34 -0.44 -48.70
CA GLU A 80 -19.63 -0.92 -48.24
C GLU A 80 -19.71 -0.97 -46.69
N PRO A 81 -20.90 -0.72 -46.10
CA PRO A 81 -21.11 -0.91 -44.66
C PRO A 81 -20.82 -2.37 -44.25
N PRO A 82 -20.48 -2.65 -42.96
CA PRO A 82 -20.63 -1.77 -41.80
C PRO A 82 -19.39 -0.91 -41.48
N CYS A 83 -19.63 0.27 -40.90
CA CYS A 83 -18.59 1.13 -40.32
C CYS A 83 -18.34 0.72 -38.87
N THR A 84 -17.49 -0.28 -38.66
CA THR A 84 -17.33 -0.95 -37.34
C THR A 84 -16.84 -0.02 -36.23
N TYR A 85 -16.19 1.09 -36.57
CA TYR A 85 -15.70 2.09 -35.61
C TYR A 85 -16.55 3.36 -35.60
N GLY A 86 -17.65 3.38 -36.34
CA GLY A 86 -18.57 4.49 -36.44
C GLY A 86 -18.57 5.16 -37.82
N SER A 87 -19.65 5.89 -38.06
CA SER A 87 -19.83 6.73 -39.24
C SER A 87 -20.33 8.11 -38.84
N ALA A 88 -20.03 9.10 -39.67
CA ALA A 88 -20.51 10.46 -39.50
C ALA A 88 -20.90 11.03 -40.86
N ILE A 89 -21.95 11.86 -40.86
CA ILE A 89 -22.40 12.59 -42.05
C ILE A 89 -22.33 14.06 -41.68
N THR A 90 -21.66 14.85 -42.53
CA THR A 90 -21.55 16.29 -42.34
C THR A 90 -22.76 16.99 -42.96
N PRO A 91 -23.12 18.20 -42.53
CA PRO A 91 -23.94 19.09 -43.33
C PRO A 91 -23.20 19.48 -44.61
N VAL A 92 -23.87 20.23 -45.50
CA VAL A 92 -23.22 20.83 -46.67
C VAL A 92 -22.17 21.83 -46.18
N LEU A 93 -20.89 21.54 -46.44
CA LEU A 93 -19.76 22.35 -45.95
C LEU A 93 -19.32 23.44 -46.93
N GLY A 94 -19.68 23.31 -48.20
CA GLY A 94 -19.36 24.29 -49.22
C GLY A 94 -19.77 23.84 -50.61
N ALA A 95 -19.49 24.70 -51.58
CA ALA A 95 -19.84 24.46 -52.97
C ALA A 95 -18.56 24.40 -53.82
N ASN A 96 -18.48 23.42 -54.72
CA ASN A 96 -17.34 23.20 -55.60
C ASN A 96 -15.98 23.08 -54.87
N SER A 97 -15.20 24.15 -54.77
CA SER A 97 -13.91 24.18 -54.07
C SER A 97 -13.98 25.13 -52.89
N PHE A 98 -13.66 24.65 -51.69
CA PHE A 98 -13.81 25.39 -50.45
C PHE A 98 -12.82 24.93 -49.37
N SER A 99 -12.47 25.85 -48.47
CA SER A 99 -11.80 25.55 -47.21
C SER A 99 -12.86 25.32 -46.12
N VAL A 100 -12.65 24.30 -45.30
CA VAL A 100 -13.52 24.01 -44.15
C VAL A 100 -13.01 24.80 -42.95
N PRO A 101 -13.82 25.69 -42.34
CA PRO A 101 -13.40 26.43 -41.17
C PRO A 101 -13.22 25.52 -39.94
N ASP A 102 -12.41 25.99 -38.99
CA ASP A 102 -12.21 25.34 -37.69
C ASP A 102 -13.35 25.74 -36.73
N GLY A 103 -13.91 24.76 -36.02
CA GLY A 103 -14.97 24.98 -35.03
C GLY A 103 -16.41 24.84 -35.56
N ALA A 104 -17.38 25.01 -34.65
CA ALA A 104 -18.82 24.99 -34.95
C ALA A 104 -19.21 26.29 -35.68
N GLY A 105 -18.86 26.38 -36.96
CA GLY A 105 -18.88 27.63 -37.72
C GLY A 105 -19.61 27.53 -39.06
N GLY A 106 -20.93 27.33 -39.02
CA GLY A 106 -21.82 27.68 -40.14
C GLY A 106 -23.02 26.74 -40.35
N ALA A 107 -24.24 27.26 -40.10
CA ALA A 107 -25.59 26.74 -40.37
C ALA A 107 -26.16 25.60 -39.49
N ASP A 108 -25.37 24.69 -38.93
CA ASP A 108 -25.89 23.57 -38.11
C ASP A 108 -25.15 23.42 -36.76
N PRO A 109 -25.83 23.63 -35.61
CA PRO A 109 -25.24 23.44 -34.28
C PRO A 109 -24.87 21.97 -33.97
N ALA A 110 -25.29 21.00 -34.77
CA ALA A 110 -24.96 19.58 -34.58
C ALA A 110 -23.59 19.17 -35.15
N PHE A 111 -22.97 19.98 -36.02
CA PHE A 111 -21.69 19.65 -36.63
C PHE A 111 -20.50 20.32 -35.94
N SER A 112 -19.44 19.55 -35.72
CA SER A 112 -18.16 20.03 -35.24
C SER A 112 -17.02 19.53 -36.14
N ASN A 113 -16.07 20.43 -36.44
CA ASN A 113 -14.81 20.11 -37.08
C ASN A 113 -13.70 20.42 -36.08
N PRO A 114 -13.01 19.40 -35.52
CA PRO A 114 -12.91 18.02 -36.00
C PRO A 114 -14.12 17.13 -35.68
N ILE A 115 -14.40 16.19 -36.59
CA ILE A 115 -15.36 15.09 -36.43
C ILE A 115 -14.78 14.10 -35.41
N ARG A 116 -15.57 13.73 -34.40
CA ARG A 116 -15.13 12.89 -33.27
C ARG A 116 -15.80 11.52 -33.29
N PHE A 117 -15.00 10.46 -33.25
CA PHE A 117 -15.44 9.09 -33.09
C PHE A 117 -14.95 8.55 -31.73
N PRO A 118 -15.82 8.46 -30.71
CA PRO A 118 -15.44 7.93 -29.41
C PRO A 118 -15.27 6.40 -29.46
N PHE A 119 -14.23 5.89 -28.81
CA PHE A 119 -13.90 4.46 -28.76
C PHE A 119 -14.01 3.94 -27.34
N GLY A 120 -14.93 3.00 -27.09
CA GLY A 120 -15.06 2.30 -25.82
C GLY A 120 -14.19 1.04 -25.68
N PHE A 121 -13.18 0.86 -26.55
CA PHE A 121 -12.29 -0.31 -26.57
C PHE A 121 -10.88 0.10 -26.99
N THR A 122 -9.90 -0.76 -26.69
CA THR A 122 -8.47 -0.53 -26.98
C THR A 122 -8.26 -0.16 -28.45
N TRP A 123 -7.57 0.96 -28.69
CA TRP A 123 -7.21 1.39 -30.03
C TRP A 123 -6.28 0.36 -30.70
N PRO A 124 -6.64 -0.21 -31.87
CA PRO A 124 -5.88 -1.27 -32.53
C PRO A 124 -4.62 -0.78 -33.25
N GLY A 125 -4.38 0.53 -33.34
CA GLY A 125 -3.27 1.10 -34.12
C GLY A 125 -3.50 1.10 -35.63
N THR A 126 -4.34 0.23 -36.17
CA THR A 126 -4.63 0.13 -37.62
C THR A 126 -6.12 0.29 -37.93
N PHE A 127 -6.44 0.95 -39.04
CA PHE A 127 -7.81 1.25 -39.42
C PHE A 127 -7.94 1.41 -40.94
N SER A 128 -9.19 1.34 -41.42
CA SER A 128 -9.57 1.76 -42.76
C SER A 128 -10.47 2.99 -42.67
N LEU A 129 -10.13 4.02 -43.43
CA LEU A 129 -10.85 5.28 -43.50
C LEU A 129 -11.42 5.46 -44.91
N ILE A 130 -12.73 5.68 -44.96
CA ILE A 130 -13.45 5.99 -46.18
C ILE A 130 -14.09 7.36 -46.00
N ILE A 131 -13.78 8.27 -46.93
CA ILE A 131 -14.39 9.61 -46.99
C ILE A 131 -14.99 9.77 -48.38
N GLU A 132 -16.29 9.96 -48.43
CA GLU A 132 -17.02 10.22 -49.66
C GLU A 132 -17.47 11.68 -49.68
N ALA A 133 -17.15 12.39 -50.75
CA ALA A 133 -17.72 13.68 -51.07
C ALA A 133 -18.95 13.45 -51.94
N LEU A 134 -20.11 13.93 -51.50
CA LEU A 134 -21.39 13.74 -52.20
C LEU A 134 -22.07 15.09 -52.46
N HIS A 135 -22.88 15.12 -53.50
CA HIS A 135 -23.74 16.24 -53.84
C HIS A 135 -25.15 16.05 -53.27
N THR A 136 -25.80 17.14 -52.85
CA THR A 136 -27.23 17.13 -52.54
C THR A 136 -27.97 18.36 -53.08
N ASP A 137 -29.21 18.14 -53.53
CA ASP A 137 -30.13 19.20 -53.95
C ASP A 137 -30.99 19.72 -52.79
N SER A 138 -31.26 18.87 -51.78
CA SER A 138 -32.09 19.14 -50.60
C SER A 138 -31.43 18.67 -49.29
N PRO A 139 -31.69 19.30 -48.13
CA PRO A 139 -31.23 18.77 -46.83
C PRO A 139 -31.83 17.40 -46.45
N ASP A 140 -33.01 17.03 -46.97
CA ASP A 140 -33.65 15.72 -46.69
C ASP A 140 -32.91 14.53 -47.31
N ASP A 141 -32.01 14.81 -48.25
CA ASP A 141 -31.30 13.82 -49.06
C ASP A 141 -30.02 13.26 -48.40
N LEU A 142 -29.63 13.77 -47.22
CA LEU A 142 -28.39 13.39 -46.53
C LEU A 142 -28.36 11.93 -46.02
N THR A 143 -29.50 11.24 -45.99
CA THR A 143 -29.65 9.88 -45.45
C THR A 143 -29.86 8.80 -46.52
N THR A 144 -30.04 9.18 -47.80
CA THR A 144 -30.35 8.24 -48.88
C THR A 144 -29.09 7.80 -49.62
N GLU A 145 -28.86 6.49 -49.74
CA GLU A 145 -27.76 5.93 -50.55
C GLU A 145 -28.07 6.04 -52.05
N ASN A 146 -27.81 7.21 -52.63
CA ASN A 146 -27.91 7.40 -54.07
C ASN A 146 -26.50 7.44 -54.71
N PRO A 147 -26.08 6.40 -55.46
CA PRO A 147 -24.75 6.34 -56.07
C PRO A 147 -24.54 7.40 -57.17
N GLU A 148 -25.61 7.96 -57.75
CA GLU A 148 -25.50 9.02 -58.76
C GLU A 148 -25.04 10.37 -58.17
N ARG A 149 -25.02 10.51 -56.84
CA ARG A 149 -24.63 11.74 -56.13
C ARG A 149 -23.15 11.80 -55.72
N LEU A 150 -22.40 10.72 -55.93
CA LEU A 150 -20.99 10.64 -55.55
C LEU A 150 -20.14 11.60 -56.41
N ILE A 151 -19.40 12.50 -55.76
CA ILE A 151 -18.43 13.38 -56.41
C ILE A 151 -17.06 12.70 -56.44
N SER A 152 -16.59 12.22 -55.28
CA SER A 152 -15.35 11.47 -55.16
C SER A 152 -15.32 10.61 -53.91
N ARG A 153 -14.52 9.56 -53.93
CA ARG A 153 -14.32 8.64 -52.80
C ARG A 153 -12.83 8.45 -52.52
N LEU A 154 -12.46 8.68 -51.27
CA LEU A 154 -11.21 8.22 -50.68
C LEU A 154 -11.49 6.90 -49.94
N ALA A 155 -10.66 5.89 -50.16
CA ALA A 155 -10.63 4.67 -49.36
C ALA A 155 -9.16 4.31 -49.12
N THR A 156 -8.72 4.31 -47.87
CA THR A 156 -7.32 4.05 -47.50
C THR A 156 -7.22 3.31 -46.18
N GLN A 157 -6.22 2.45 -46.06
CA GLN A 157 -5.81 1.80 -44.83
C GLN A 157 -4.58 2.48 -44.25
N ARG A 158 -4.54 2.63 -42.92
CA ARG A 158 -3.48 3.35 -42.21
C ARG A 158 -3.12 2.70 -40.89
N HIS A 159 -1.91 3.02 -40.45
CA HIS A 159 -1.46 2.85 -39.09
C HIS A 159 -1.33 4.24 -38.44
N LEU A 160 -1.77 4.36 -37.19
CA LEU A 160 -1.74 5.61 -36.42
C LEU A 160 -1.47 5.26 -34.97
N ALA A 161 -0.36 5.78 -34.45
CA ALA A 161 -0.07 5.76 -33.03
C ALA A 161 -0.94 6.80 -32.30
N VAL A 162 -1.22 6.54 -31.03
CA VAL A 162 -1.91 7.49 -30.15
C VAL A 162 -1.02 8.70 -29.90
N GLY A 163 -1.58 9.91 -29.95
CA GLY A 163 -0.87 11.14 -29.68
C GLY A 163 -1.69 12.40 -29.97
N GLU A 164 -1.27 13.51 -29.40
CA GLU A 164 -1.91 14.82 -29.62
C GLU A 164 -1.54 15.44 -30.98
N GLU A 165 -0.48 14.95 -31.63
CA GLU A 165 -0.01 15.47 -32.92
C GLU A 165 -0.93 15.06 -34.07
N TRP A 166 -1.24 16.00 -34.96
CA TRP A 166 -2.08 15.76 -36.13
C TRP A 166 -1.29 15.11 -37.27
N SER A 167 -1.74 13.96 -37.74
CA SER A 167 -1.25 13.36 -38.98
C SER A 167 -2.02 13.96 -40.16
N GLN A 168 -1.34 14.75 -41.00
CA GLN A 168 -1.95 15.42 -42.16
C GLN A 168 -1.70 14.62 -43.44
N ASP A 169 -2.70 14.60 -44.34
CA ASP A 169 -2.58 13.97 -45.65
C ASP A 169 -3.40 14.69 -46.73
N LEU A 170 -3.08 14.39 -47.99
CA LEU A 170 -3.74 14.90 -49.19
C LEU A 170 -4.11 13.75 -50.12
N HIS A 171 -5.41 13.56 -50.35
CA HIS A 171 -5.88 12.60 -51.34
C HIS A 171 -6.20 13.29 -52.66
N SER A 172 -5.54 12.88 -53.74
CA SER A 172 -5.80 13.36 -55.10
C SER A 172 -6.41 12.24 -55.96
N SER A 173 -7.66 12.42 -56.40
CA SER A 173 -8.34 11.49 -57.33
C SER A 173 -8.15 11.87 -58.81
N GLY A 174 -7.30 12.86 -59.07
CA GLY A 174 -7.08 13.48 -60.38
C GLY A 174 -8.15 14.52 -60.77
N ARG A 175 -9.36 14.42 -60.22
CA ARG A 175 -10.46 15.41 -60.42
C ARG A 175 -10.74 16.24 -59.18
N THR A 176 -10.51 15.64 -58.01
CA THR A 176 -10.69 16.29 -56.72
C THR A 176 -9.45 16.09 -55.86
N ASP A 177 -9.15 17.10 -55.05
CA ASP A 177 -8.13 17.01 -54.01
C ASP A 177 -8.80 17.23 -52.65
N LEU A 178 -8.55 16.34 -51.69
CA LEU A 178 -9.07 16.45 -50.31
C LEU A 178 -7.89 16.50 -49.35
N LYS A 179 -7.77 17.61 -48.62
CA LYS A 179 -6.80 17.80 -47.53
C LYS A 179 -7.49 17.57 -46.20
N TYR A 180 -6.93 16.67 -45.40
CA TYR A 180 -7.48 16.26 -44.11
C TYR A 180 -6.37 15.92 -43.13
N SER A 181 -6.68 16.03 -41.85
CA SER A 181 -5.79 15.63 -40.76
C SER A 181 -6.53 14.72 -39.81
N TYR A 182 -5.84 13.77 -39.20
CA TYR A 182 -6.42 12.87 -38.21
C TYR A 182 -5.45 12.60 -37.07
N ARG A 183 -6.00 12.31 -35.89
CA ARG A 183 -5.24 11.86 -34.71
C ARG A 183 -6.11 10.99 -33.82
N PHE A 184 -5.48 10.28 -32.90
CA PHE A 184 -6.17 9.53 -31.86
C PHE A 184 -5.64 9.96 -30.49
N VAL A 185 -6.53 10.45 -29.63
CA VAL A 185 -6.17 10.98 -28.31
C VAL A 185 -6.88 10.16 -27.24
N CYS A 186 -6.19 9.82 -26.16
CA CYS A 186 -6.83 9.16 -25.02
C CYS A 186 -7.77 10.10 -24.29
N ASP A 187 -8.83 9.55 -23.72
CA ASP A 187 -9.68 10.32 -22.80
C ASP A 187 -8.96 10.55 -21.47
N GLU A 188 -9.52 11.44 -20.66
CA GLU A 188 -8.96 11.78 -19.36
C GLU A 188 -8.77 10.50 -18.51
N HIS A 189 -7.59 10.38 -17.90
CA HIS A 189 -7.17 9.23 -17.10
C HIS A 189 -6.92 7.92 -17.87
N TYR A 190 -6.96 7.92 -19.20
CA TYR A 190 -6.53 6.79 -20.02
C TYR A 190 -5.14 7.01 -20.63
N TYR A 191 -4.33 5.96 -20.66
CA TYR A 191 -2.93 5.99 -21.08
C TYR A 191 -2.56 4.74 -21.88
N GLY A 192 -1.32 4.73 -22.36
CA GLY A 192 -0.71 3.63 -23.11
C GLY A 192 -0.97 3.72 -24.61
N GLU A 193 -0.32 2.84 -25.36
CA GLU A 193 -0.31 2.87 -26.84
C GLU A 193 -1.67 2.64 -27.49
N GLY A 194 -2.65 2.13 -26.71
CA GLY A 194 -4.02 1.90 -27.17
C GLY A 194 -5.09 2.54 -26.29
N CYS A 195 -4.71 3.48 -25.42
CA CYS A 195 -5.60 4.09 -24.42
C CYS A 195 -6.36 3.08 -23.55
N SER A 196 -5.73 1.95 -23.20
CA SER A 196 -6.36 0.86 -22.44
C SER A 196 -6.06 0.90 -20.94
N VAL A 197 -5.05 1.67 -20.52
CA VAL A 197 -4.61 1.74 -19.13
C VAL A 197 -5.32 2.89 -18.44
N PHE A 198 -6.18 2.58 -17.46
CA PHE A 198 -6.84 3.60 -16.65
C PHE A 198 -6.05 3.93 -15.38
N CYS A 199 -5.74 5.22 -15.19
CA CYS A 199 -5.11 5.73 -13.98
C CYS A 199 -5.62 7.12 -13.60
N ARG A 200 -6.21 7.23 -12.41
CA ARG A 200 -6.58 8.51 -11.80
C ARG A 200 -5.80 8.69 -10.49
N PRO A 201 -5.06 9.80 -10.30
CA PRO A 201 -4.32 10.06 -9.08
C PRO A 201 -5.22 10.03 -7.84
N ARG A 202 -4.68 9.57 -6.71
CA ARG A 202 -5.44 9.36 -5.48
C ARG A 202 -4.56 9.54 -4.25
N ASP A 203 -5.15 10.07 -3.18
CA ASP A 203 -4.51 10.20 -1.86
C ASP A 203 -5.58 10.00 -0.75
N ASP A 204 -6.06 8.76 -0.65
CA ASP A 204 -7.09 8.36 0.31
C ASP A 204 -6.89 6.89 0.74
N ALA A 205 -7.82 6.35 1.53
CA ALA A 205 -7.73 4.98 2.05
C ALA A 205 -7.62 3.88 0.97
N PHE A 206 -8.01 4.15 -0.28
CA PHE A 206 -7.90 3.19 -1.40
C PHE A 206 -6.57 3.30 -2.15
N GLY A 207 -5.72 4.27 -1.83
CA GLY A 207 -4.37 4.35 -2.37
C GLY A 207 -3.78 5.76 -2.36
N HIS A 208 -2.45 5.80 -2.32
CA HIS A 208 -1.63 7.01 -2.30
C HIS A 208 -0.66 7.00 -3.49
N PHE A 209 -1.09 7.49 -4.66
CA PHE A 209 -0.30 7.42 -5.89
C PHE A 209 -0.62 8.51 -6.91
N THR A 210 0.37 8.78 -7.75
CA THR A 210 0.23 9.55 -8.99
C THR A 210 0.29 8.63 -10.20
N CYS A 211 -0.12 9.13 -11.36
CA CYS A 211 -0.04 8.40 -12.62
C CYS A 211 1.21 8.83 -13.40
N GLY A 212 1.98 7.86 -13.86
CA GLY A 212 3.12 8.10 -14.75
C GLY A 212 2.70 8.29 -16.21
N GLU A 213 3.68 8.38 -17.10
CA GLU A 213 3.45 8.71 -18.52
C GLU A 213 2.68 7.62 -19.28
N ARG A 214 2.80 6.34 -18.88
CA ARG A 214 2.11 5.21 -19.50
C ARG A 214 0.90 4.75 -18.67
N GLY A 215 0.51 5.51 -17.65
CA GLY A 215 -0.58 5.18 -16.73
C GLY A 215 -0.20 4.21 -15.62
N GLU A 216 1.10 3.94 -15.43
CA GLU A 216 1.60 3.22 -14.27
C GLU A 216 1.33 4.00 -12.98
N LYS A 217 0.99 3.28 -11.90
CA LYS A 217 0.82 3.88 -10.58
C LYS A 217 2.19 4.08 -9.95
N VAL A 218 2.53 5.33 -9.67
CA VAL A 218 3.74 5.71 -8.96
C VAL A 218 3.34 6.01 -7.52
N CYS A 219 3.73 5.14 -6.59
CA CYS A 219 3.37 5.31 -5.19
C CYS A 219 3.98 6.59 -4.60
N ASN A 220 3.19 7.30 -3.80
CA ASN A 220 3.67 8.44 -3.03
C ASN A 220 4.77 7.99 -2.06
N PRO A 221 5.71 8.87 -1.66
CA PRO A 221 6.76 8.54 -0.72
C PRO A 221 6.20 7.90 0.56
N GLY A 222 6.74 6.74 0.94
CA GLY A 222 6.29 6.01 2.11
C GLY A 222 5.18 4.98 1.85
N TRP A 223 4.73 4.78 0.61
CA TRP A 223 3.72 3.79 0.24
C TRP A 223 4.23 2.77 -0.78
N LYS A 224 3.70 1.55 -0.73
CA LYS A 224 4.05 0.43 -1.61
C LYS A 224 2.84 -0.45 -1.92
N GLY A 225 3.08 -1.48 -2.72
CA GLY A 225 2.06 -2.44 -3.17
C GLY A 225 1.40 -2.03 -4.48
N GLN A 226 0.60 -2.93 -5.05
CA GLN A 226 0.00 -2.75 -6.39
C GLN A 226 -0.92 -1.52 -6.51
N TYR A 227 -1.55 -1.13 -5.40
CA TYR A 227 -2.45 0.03 -5.32
C TYR A 227 -1.91 1.13 -4.40
N CYS A 228 -0.65 1.04 -3.96
CA CYS A 228 -0.02 2.02 -3.07
C CYS A 228 -0.81 2.25 -1.77
N THR A 229 -1.34 1.17 -1.20
CA THR A 229 -2.12 1.14 0.04
C THR A 229 -1.33 0.64 1.23
N GLU A 230 -0.21 -0.04 1.00
CA GLU A 230 0.62 -0.57 2.07
C GLU A 230 1.66 0.48 2.48
N PRO A 231 1.74 0.86 3.77
CA PRO A 231 2.78 1.77 4.22
C PRO A 231 4.15 1.07 4.19
N ILE A 232 5.18 1.84 3.87
CA ILE A 232 6.58 1.45 4.04
C ILE A 232 6.95 1.74 5.49
N CYS A 233 7.23 0.69 6.26
CA CYS A 233 7.61 0.82 7.66
C CYS A 233 8.97 1.52 7.83
N LEU A 234 9.31 1.86 9.08
CA LEU A 234 10.62 2.39 9.42
C LEU A 234 11.73 1.50 8.82
N PRO A 235 12.76 2.08 8.15
CA PRO A 235 13.89 1.29 7.66
C PRO A 235 14.54 0.48 8.78
N GLY A 236 14.70 -0.83 8.57
CA GLY A 236 15.25 -1.76 9.56
C GLY A 236 14.21 -2.38 10.50
N CYS A 237 12.93 -2.00 10.43
CA CYS A 237 11.85 -2.66 11.16
C CYS A 237 11.82 -4.16 10.80
N ASP A 238 11.77 -5.01 11.83
CA ASP A 238 11.79 -6.46 11.68
C ASP A 238 10.58 -6.95 10.86
N GLU A 239 10.82 -7.84 9.90
CA GLU A 239 9.80 -8.30 8.95
C GLU A 239 8.75 -9.23 9.58
N GLN A 240 9.12 -9.96 10.63
CA GLN A 240 8.23 -10.93 11.27
C GLN A 240 7.53 -10.32 12.48
N HIS A 241 8.25 -9.52 13.25
CA HIS A 241 7.86 -9.01 14.56
C HIS A 241 7.44 -7.54 14.51
N GLY A 242 7.78 -6.81 13.45
CA GLY A 242 7.36 -5.44 13.20
C GLY A 242 6.17 -5.35 12.24
N PHE A 243 5.39 -4.28 12.36
CA PHE A 243 4.39 -3.86 11.37
C PHE A 243 4.18 -2.35 11.46
N CYS A 244 3.49 -1.75 10.49
CA CYS A 244 3.19 -0.32 10.51
C CYS A 244 1.82 -0.04 9.91
N ASP A 245 1.09 0.89 10.53
CA ASP A 245 -0.18 1.41 9.99
C ASP A 245 0.03 2.72 9.22
N LYS A 246 1.15 3.40 9.49
CA LYS A 246 1.56 4.64 8.81
C LYS A 246 3.01 4.53 8.34
N PRO A 247 3.37 5.23 7.25
CA PRO A 247 4.74 5.24 6.76
C PRO A 247 5.73 5.70 7.82
N GLY A 248 6.87 5.00 7.91
CA GLY A 248 7.95 5.32 8.84
C GLY A 248 7.72 4.93 10.31
N GLU A 249 6.58 4.32 10.65
CA GLU A 249 6.38 3.72 11.97
C GLU A 249 6.94 2.28 12.02
N CYS A 250 7.22 1.79 13.22
CA CYS A 250 7.49 0.37 13.50
C CYS A 250 6.81 0.02 14.82
N LYS A 251 5.71 -0.74 14.74
CA LYS A 251 4.94 -1.25 15.86
C LYS A 251 5.31 -2.71 16.07
N CYS A 252 5.57 -3.07 17.32
CA CYS A 252 6.01 -4.42 17.65
C CYS A 252 4.83 -5.32 17.94
N ARG A 253 4.92 -6.57 17.46
CA ARG A 253 4.02 -7.64 17.86
C ARG A 253 4.25 -8.02 19.31
N VAL A 254 3.27 -8.71 19.89
CA VAL A 254 3.29 -9.14 21.29
C VAL A 254 4.57 -9.93 21.58
N GLY A 255 5.28 -9.53 22.63
CA GLY A 255 6.53 -10.19 23.06
C GLY A 255 7.81 -9.57 22.50
N TRP A 256 7.71 -8.56 21.63
CA TRP A 256 8.85 -7.85 21.05
C TRP A 256 8.82 -6.37 21.38
N GLN A 257 9.99 -5.75 21.42
CA GLN A 257 10.22 -4.36 21.77
C GLN A 257 11.45 -3.81 21.01
N GLY A 258 11.85 -2.59 21.36
CA GLY A 258 12.94 -1.89 20.68
C GLY A 258 12.43 -1.04 19.52
N ARG A 259 13.33 -0.26 18.92
CA ARG A 259 13.00 0.64 17.81
C ARG A 259 12.62 -0.10 16.53
N TYR A 260 13.21 -1.28 16.34
CA TYR A 260 13.06 -2.09 15.15
C TYR A 260 12.27 -3.39 15.41
N CYS A 261 11.76 -3.59 16.64
CA CYS A 261 11.02 -4.79 17.03
C CYS A 261 11.83 -6.09 16.94
N ASP A 262 13.14 -5.98 17.05
CA ASP A 262 14.15 -7.04 17.00
C ASP A 262 14.62 -7.49 18.40
N GLU A 263 14.13 -6.84 19.47
CA GLU A 263 14.45 -7.20 20.84
C GLU A 263 13.29 -7.94 21.50
N CYS A 264 13.57 -9.10 22.12
CA CYS A 264 12.56 -9.84 22.87
C CYS A 264 12.23 -9.16 24.21
N ILE A 265 10.99 -9.31 24.66
CA ILE A 265 10.55 -8.94 26.00
C ILE A 265 10.83 -10.12 26.94
N ARG A 266 11.62 -9.87 27.99
CA ARG A 266 11.92 -10.85 29.04
C ARG A 266 10.67 -11.20 29.85
N TYR A 267 10.65 -12.36 30.51
CA TYR A 267 9.55 -12.72 31.41
C TYR A 267 9.31 -11.62 32.45
N PRO A 268 8.05 -11.23 32.75
CA PRO A 268 7.77 -10.22 33.76
C PRO A 268 8.38 -10.59 35.12
N GLY A 269 9.20 -9.72 35.69
CA GLY A 269 9.94 -9.99 36.92
C GLY A 269 11.33 -10.61 36.73
N CYS A 270 11.78 -10.84 35.50
CA CYS A 270 13.14 -11.27 35.21
C CYS A 270 14.16 -10.19 35.62
N LEU A 271 14.99 -10.50 36.62
CA LEU A 271 15.95 -9.55 37.19
C LEU A 271 17.29 -9.63 36.45
N HIS A 272 18.08 -10.67 36.73
CA HIS A 272 19.42 -10.89 36.17
C HIS A 272 19.43 -11.94 35.07
N GLY A 273 18.62 -11.72 34.03
CA GLY A 273 18.49 -12.64 32.90
C GLY A 273 18.28 -11.96 31.56
N THR A 274 18.49 -12.72 30.49
CA THR A 274 18.31 -12.34 29.09
C THR A 274 17.24 -13.19 28.41
N CYS A 275 16.80 -12.82 27.21
CA CYS A 275 15.90 -13.63 26.39
C CYS A 275 16.49 -13.83 24.98
N GLN A 276 16.08 -14.90 24.32
CA GLN A 276 16.27 -15.10 22.87
C GLN A 276 14.93 -15.16 22.14
N GLN A 277 13.89 -15.63 22.84
CA GLN A 277 12.49 -15.53 22.42
C GLN A 277 11.67 -14.84 23.51
N PRO A 278 10.48 -14.31 23.16
CA PRO A 278 9.62 -13.65 24.14
C PRO A 278 9.34 -14.50 25.36
N TRP A 279 9.23 -13.85 26.52
CA TRP A 279 8.87 -14.46 27.80
C TRP A 279 9.89 -15.45 28.35
N GLN A 280 11.12 -15.43 27.86
CA GLN A 280 12.22 -16.16 28.46
C GLN A 280 12.91 -15.33 29.56
N CYS A 281 13.55 -16.03 30.50
CA CYS A 281 14.44 -15.45 31.50
C CYS A 281 15.63 -16.40 31.68
N ASN A 282 16.61 -16.29 30.79
CA ASN A 282 17.84 -17.08 30.84
C ASN A 282 18.80 -16.38 31.79
N CYS A 283 19.01 -16.97 32.97
CA CYS A 283 19.83 -16.37 34.02
C CYS A 283 21.27 -16.19 33.58
N GLN A 284 21.82 -15.03 33.96
CA GLN A 284 23.25 -14.76 33.83
C GLN A 284 24.03 -15.65 34.81
N GLU A 285 25.33 -15.80 34.54
CA GLU A 285 26.21 -16.58 35.41
C GLU A 285 26.15 -16.07 36.87
N GLY A 286 26.02 -17.00 37.82
CA GLY A 286 25.87 -16.68 39.25
C GLY A 286 24.45 -16.39 39.72
N TRP A 287 23.46 -16.35 38.82
CA TRP A 287 22.04 -16.15 39.18
C TRP A 287 21.19 -17.38 38.86
N GLY A 288 20.15 -17.60 39.66
CA GLY A 288 19.24 -18.73 39.54
C GLY A 288 17.78 -18.42 39.89
N GLY A 289 16.95 -19.45 39.79
CA GLY A 289 15.50 -19.36 39.97
C GLY A 289 14.75 -18.93 38.71
N LEU A 290 13.42 -19.05 38.73
CA LEU A 290 12.54 -18.74 37.59
C LEU A 290 12.66 -17.29 37.11
N PHE A 291 12.97 -16.38 38.04
CA PHE A 291 13.06 -14.94 37.80
C PHE A 291 14.50 -14.41 37.82
N CYS A 292 15.50 -15.30 37.94
CA CYS A 292 16.90 -14.95 38.09
C CYS A 292 17.13 -13.94 39.23
N ASN A 293 16.46 -14.18 40.36
CA ASN A 293 16.50 -13.36 41.56
C ASN A 293 17.24 -14.05 42.72
N GLN A 294 17.68 -15.29 42.54
CA GLN A 294 18.49 -16.02 43.52
C GLN A 294 19.97 -15.85 43.21
N ASP A 295 20.72 -15.28 44.15
CA ASP A 295 22.17 -15.14 44.03
C ASP A 295 22.87 -16.44 44.44
N LEU A 296 23.37 -17.19 43.47
CA LEU A 296 24.04 -18.48 43.69
C LEU A 296 25.44 -18.32 44.30
N ASN A 297 25.97 -17.10 44.30
CA ASN A 297 27.28 -16.72 44.82
C ASN A 297 27.16 -15.82 46.07
N TYR A 298 26.09 -16.01 46.85
CA TYR A 298 25.77 -15.20 48.02
C TYR A 298 26.95 -15.03 49.00
N CYS A 299 27.68 -16.11 49.31
CA CYS A 299 28.83 -16.10 50.20
C CYS A 299 29.96 -15.18 49.73
N THR A 300 30.26 -15.15 48.43
CA THR A 300 31.36 -14.32 47.89
C THR A 300 30.95 -12.86 47.78
N HIS A 301 29.68 -12.60 47.43
CA HIS A 301 29.15 -11.24 47.33
C HIS A 301 28.92 -10.57 48.69
N HIS A 302 28.37 -11.30 49.67
CA HIS A 302 27.89 -10.72 50.94
C HIS A 302 28.73 -11.06 52.18
N LYS A 303 29.51 -12.15 52.17
CA LYS A 303 30.32 -12.62 53.31
C LYS A 303 29.59 -12.57 54.67
N PRO A 304 28.44 -13.28 54.81
CA PRO A 304 27.56 -13.12 55.97
C PRO A 304 28.14 -13.69 57.28
N CYS A 305 28.94 -14.77 57.20
CA CYS A 305 29.47 -15.46 58.38
C CYS A 305 30.51 -14.62 59.16
N LYS A 306 30.41 -14.64 60.49
CA LYS A 306 31.25 -13.88 61.44
C LYS A 306 32.24 -14.80 62.15
N ASN A 307 33.14 -14.20 62.95
CA ASN A 307 34.09 -14.90 63.83
C ASN A 307 34.95 -15.96 63.11
N GLY A 308 35.33 -15.68 61.86
CA GLY A 308 36.19 -16.56 61.05
C GLY A 308 35.52 -17.87 60.62
N ALA A 309 34.19 -17.96 60.68
CA ALA A 309 33.40 -19.08 60.17
C ALA A 309 33.47 -19.21 58.64
N THR A 310 33.26 -20.42 58.15
CA THR A 310 33.29 -20.73 56.70
C THR A 310 31.87 -20.63 56.13
N CYS A 311 31.70 -19.81 55.08
CA CYS A 311 30.43 -19.68 54.36
C CYS A 311 30.35 -20.69 53.22
N THR A 312 29.21 -21.37 53.08
CA THR A 312 28.91 -22.22 51.93
C THR A 312 27.55 -21.86 51.32
N ASN A 313 27.49 -21.75 49.99
CA ASN A 313 26.24 -21.47 49.27
C ASN A 313 25.38 -22.74 49.27
N THR A 314 24.08 -22.61 49.54
CA THR A 314 23.14 -23.73 49.53
C THR A 314 22.50 -23.97 48.15
N GLY A 315 22.80 -23.12 47.16
CA GLY A 315 22.37 -23.26 45.76
C GLY A 315 20.96 -22.77 45.44
N GLN A 316 20.18 -22.32 46.43
CA GLN A 316 18.82 -21.76 46.26
C GLN A 316 18.78 -20.24 46.51
N GLY A 317 19.89 -19.54 46.27
CA GLY A 317 20.02 -18.13 46.65
C GLY A 317 20.20 -17.89 48.15
N SER A 318 20.69 -18.91 48.87
CA SER A 318 20.86 -18.90 50.32
C SER A 318 22.24 -19.43 50.71
N TYR A 319 22.59 -19.31 51.98
CA TYR A 319 23.90 -19.65 52.52
C TYR A 319 23.77 -20.39 53.86
N THR A 320 24.85 -21.05 54.27
CA THR A 320 25.01 -21.57 55.62
C THR A 320 26.42 -21.28 56.13
N CYS A 321 26.53 -21.06 57.44
CA CYS A 321 27.79 -20.77 58.11
C CYS A 321 28.22 -21.96 58.95
N SER A 322 29.41 -22.50 58.69
CA SER A 322 30.04 -23.49 59.55
C SER A 322 30.85 -22.76 60.62
N CYS A 323 30.26 -22.69 61.83
CA CYS A 323 30.85 -21.98 62.96
C CYS A 323 32.11 -22.68 63.46
N ARG A 324 33.06 -21.87 63.95
CA ARG A 324 34.19 -22.39 64.72
C ARG A 324 33.68 -22.90 66.08
N PRO A 325 34.35 -23.88 66.70
CA PRO A 325 34.07 -24.27 68.07
C PRO A 325 34.02 -23.05 69.00
N GLY A 326 33.08 -23.01 69.95
CA GLY A 326 32.83 -21.84 70.81
C GLY A 326 31.88 -20.79 70.23
N TYR A 327 31.36 -20.95 69.00
CA TYR A 327 30.40 -20.02 68.40
C TYR A 327 29.13 -20.72 67.88
N THR A 328 28.01 -20.02 67.95
CA THR A 328 26.67 -20.43 67.50
C THR A 328 25.92 -19.25 66.85
N GLY A 329 24.67 -19.49 66.42
CA GLY A 329 23.88 -18.52 65.64
C GLY A 329 23.93 -18.79 64.13
N SER A 330 23.03 -18.16 63.37
CA SER A 330 22.92 -18.41 61.91
C SER A 330 24.11 -17.87 61.12
N ASN A 331 24.77 -16.84 61.66
CA ASN A 331 25.98 -16.23 61.11
C ASN A 331 27.20 -16.47 62.00
N CYS A 332 27.12 -17.37 62.99
CA CYS A 332 28.16 -17.62 63.99
C CYS A 332 28.51 -16.37 64.81
N GLU A 333 27.53 -15.52 65.06
CA GLU A 333 27.65 -14.23 65.75
C GLU A 333 27.58 -14.33 67.27
N ILE A 334 27.12 -15.46 67.80
CA ILE A 334 26.93 -15.68 69.24
C ILE A 334 28.08 -16.53 69.75
N GLU A 335 28.77 -16.09 70.78
CA GLU A 335 29.78 -16.89 71.49
C GLU A 335 29.08 -17.78 72.53
N ILE A 336 29.53 -19.03 72.66
CA ILE A 336 28.90 -20.04 73.53
C ILE A 336 29.45 -19.86 74.93
N ASN A 337 28.59 -19.49 75.86
CA ASN A 337 28.95 -19.48 77.27
C ASN A 337 28.99 -20.92 77.83
N GLU A 338 30.17 -21.50 77.97
CA GLU A 338 30.32 -22.87 78.47
C GLU A 338 29.97 -23.01 79.96
N CYS A 339 29.85 -21.89 80.69
CA CYS A 339 29.40 -21.89 82.07
C CYS A 339 27.88 -22.07 82.25
N ASP A 340 27.06 -21.90 81.20
CA ASP A 340 25.59 -22.02 81.29
C ASP A 340 25.15 -23.43 81.75
N ALA A 341 25.93 -24.46 81.42
CA ALA A 341 25.68 -25.83 81.84
C ALA A 341 26.08 -26.11 83.32
N ASN A 342 26.62 -25.11 84.02
CA ASN A 342 27.17 -25.21 85.38
C ASN A 342 28.14 -26.41 85.54
N PRO A 343 29.25 -26.42 84.80
CA PRO A 343 30.19 -27.55 84.82
C PRO A 343 30.92 -27.68 86.16
N CYS A 344 31.20 -26.55 86.84
CA CYS A 344 31.88 -26.53 88.13
C CYS A 344 31.03 -27.14 89.25
N LYS A 345 31.62 -28.06 90.02
CA LYS A 345 30.99 -28.78 91.13
C LYS A 345 31.44 -28.20 92.47
N ASN A 346 30.78 -28.66 93.54
CA ASN A 346 31.14 -28.34 94.93
C ASN A 346 31.26 -26.83 95.24
N GLY A 347 30.46 -26.00 94.57
CA GLY A 347 30.45 -24.54 94.78
C GLY A 347 31.55 -23.76 94.06
N GLY A 348 32.23 -24.35 93.07
CA GLY A 348 33.21 -23.64 92.25
C GLY A 348 32.60 -22.53 91.39
N SER A 349 33.32 -21.41 91.26
CA SER A 349 32.93 -20.29 90.39
C SER A 349 33.42 -20.53 88.96
N CYS A 350 32.51 -20.41 87.98
CA CYS A 350 32.83 -20.65 86.57
C CYS A 350 33.20 -19.34 85.87
N THR A 351 34.30 -19.35 85.10
CA THR A 351 34.70 -18.28 84.18
C THR A 351 34.70 -18.84 82.77
N ASP A 352 33.97 -18.17 81.90
CA ASP A 352 33.81 -18.49 80.49
C ASP A 352 35.06 -18.08 79.68
N LEU A 353 35.43 -18.85 78.67
CA LEU A 353 36.59 -18.65 77.80
C LEU A 353 36.25 -19.12 76.38
N GLU A 354 36.96 -18.65 75.34
CA GLU A 354 36.66 -19.09 73.97
C GLU A 354 36.74 -20.63 73.82
N ASN A 355 35.60 -21.27 73.54
CA ASN A 355 35.44 -22.72 73.38
C ASN A 355 35.89 -23.54 74.62
N SER A 356 35.88 -22.93 75.81
CA SER A 356 36.32 -23.58 77.04
C SER A 356 35.84 -22.84 78.30
N TYR A 357 36.04 -23.44 79.46
CA TYR A 357 35.74 -22.78 80.73
C TYR A 357 36.83 -23.07 81.74
N SER A 358 36.92 -22.22 82.75
CA SER A 358 37.78 -22.41 83.91
C SER A 358 36.95 -22.37 85.19
N CYS A 359 37.12 -23.39 86.03
CA CYS A 359 36.52 -23.43 87.35
C CYS A 359 37.52 -22.97 88.41
N THR A 360 37.16 -21.93 89.16
CA THR A 360 37.88 -21.53 90.37
C THR A 360 37.34 -22.32 91.55
N CYS A 361 38.13 -23.28 92.04
CA CYS A 361 37.70 -24.21 93.09
C CYS A 361 37.82 -23.62 94.49
N PRO A 362 36.88 -23.92 95.41
CA PRO A 362 37.02 -23.59 96.82
C PRO A 362 38.18 -24.37 97.47
N PRO A 363 38.75 -23.89 98.59
CA PRO A 363 39.82 -24.59 99.29
C PRO A 363 39.45 -26.04 99.62
N GLY A 364 40.36 -26.98 99.32
CA GLY A 364 40.15 -28.42 99.54
C GLY A 364 39.58 -29.19 98.33
N PHE A 365 39.15 -28.51 97.26
CA PHE A 365 38.69 -29.12 96.01
C PHE A 365 39.64 -28.85 94.84
N TYR A 366 39.79 -29.82 93.95
CA TYR A 366 40.69 -29.76 92.79
C TYR A 366 40.10 -30.52 91.59
N GLY A 367 40.76 -30.47 90.42
CA GLY A 367 40.26 -31.04 89.17
C GLY A 367 39.72 -29.95 88.21
N LYS A 368 39.41 -30.32 86.96
CA LYS A 368 38.95 -29.37 85.94
C LYS A 368 37.60 -28.76 86.32
N ASN A 369 36.76 -29.54 87.00
CA ASN A 369 35.40 -29.19 87.37
C ASN A 369 35.22 -29.12 88.90
N CYS A 370 36.31 -29.05 89.67
CA CYS A 370 36.30 -29.11 91.15
C CYS A 370 35.65 -30.39 91.71
N GLU A 371 35.72 -31.48 90.96
CA GLU A 371 35.07 -32.77 91.26
C GLU A 371 35.82 -33.61 92.29
N LEU A 372 37.12 -33.36 92.50
CA LEU A 372 37.96 -34.08 93.43
C LEU A 372 38.01 -33.34 94.77
N SER A 373 37.81 -34.05 95.87
CA SER A 373 37.98 -33.53 97.23
C SER A 373 39.25 -34.12 97.84
N ALA A 374 40.13 -33.26 98.36
CA ALA A 374 41.27 -33.66 99.19
C ALA A 374 40.88 -33.95 100.65
N MET A 375 39.61 -33.73 101.00
CA MET A 375 39.05 -33.98 102.33
C MET A 375 37.97 -35.06 102.21
N THR A 376 38.22 -36.22 102.79
CA THR A 376 37.24 -37.30 102.90
C THR A 376 36.52 -37.23 104.24
N CYS A 377 35.33 -37.83 104.37
CA CYS A 377 34.65 -37.94 105.69
C CYS A 377 35.50 -38.71 106.72
N ALA A 378 36.53 -39.45 106.31
CA ALA A 378 37.47 -40.11 107.20
C ALA A 378 38.45 -39.13 107.86
N ASP A 379 38.68 -37.95 107.26
CA ASP A 379 39.61 -36.93 107.75
C ASP A 379 38.98 -35.97 108.77
N GLY A 380 37.70 -36.14 109.11
CA GLY A 380 36.97 -35.34 110.09
C GLY A 380 36.94 -33.82 109.81
N PRO A 381 36.48 -33.37 108.63
CA PRO A 381 36.63 -31.96 108.21
C PRO A 381 35.65 -30.95 108.86
N CYS A 382 34.59 -31.41 109.52
CA CYS A 382 33.58 -30.53 110.12
C CYS A 382 33.98 -30.11 111.53
N PHE A 383 34.20 -28.82 111.74
CA PHE A 383 34.26 -28.21 113.08
C PHE A 383 32.95 -27.43 113.30
N ASN A 384 32.24 -27.80 114.39
CA ASN A 384 30.90 -27.37 114.84
C ASN A 384 30.31 -26.09 114.22
#